data_AF-A0AAW1MEX8-F1
#
_entry.id   AF-A0AAW1MEX8-F1
#
_cell.length_a   1.000
_cell.length_b   1.000
_cell.length_c   1.000
_cell.angle_alpha   90.00
_cell.angle_beta   90.00
_cell.angle_gamma   90.00
#
_symmetry.space_group_name_H-M   'P 1'
#
loop_
_entity.id
_entity.type
_entity.pdbx_description
1 polymer ?
#
loop_
_entity_poly.entity_id
_entity_poly.type
_entity_poly.pdbx_seq_one_letter_code
_entity_poly.pdbx_strand_id
1 'polypeptide(L)'
;MGICLGCCRKSKARFRDKGSKLCSTKHSTVSYSEEIITNPDICLTAGIVSDNTSNKLHKGSMSNMIKGFVSKRRNRYKGDGFNLDLTYITDHIIAMGFPASSIEGVYRNNIDDVVRFLETKHKNHYKIYNLCSERSYDTTKFHNRVEIFPFDDHNPPKIELIKPFCMNVQEWLKSHKDNVAVVHCKAGKGRTGTMICCYLLHSGDFSNAEEALNYYGNKRTQDRKGVTIPSQLRYVHYYAQIMQEHLTYKPEILYIQKIKLEPPPYFAGGQGSVCFAISQQNLKETDGKCCQQCVKLHKSETYEVKRCNVFTIELSVCTPISGDVKVEFYNKKLTKEKQFQFWVNTFFIVKECQDSKNTGDLELVLRKPELDIVNKKDKQNKVFAEDFKVRPLIYLY
;
A
#
# COMPACT_ATOMS: atom_id res chain seq x y z
N MET A 1 57.43 48.54 -20.68
CA MET A 1 56.44 48.23 -21.73
C MET A 1 55.08 48.10 -21.03
N GLY A 2 54.31 49.19 -20.85
CA GLY A 2 53.19 49.63 -21.71
C GLY A 2 51.88 49.00 -21.21
N ILE A 3 51.08 49.59 -20.30
CA ILE A 3 50.05 50.67 -20.38
C ILE A 3 48.91 50.43 -21.39
N CYS A 4 47.67 50.24 -20.87
CA CYS A 4 46.39 50.95 -21.18
C CYS A 4 45.22 50.16 -20.53
N LEU A 5 44.43 50.61 -19.54
CA LEU A 5 43.50 51.75 -19.33
C LEU A 5 42.20 51.77 -20.18
N GLY A 6 41.07 51.78 -19.46
CA GLY A 6 39.75 52.30 -19.90
C GLY A 6 38.60 51.28 -19.81
N CYS A 7 37.38 51.58 -19.36
CA CYS A 7 36.82 52.75 -18.69
C CYS A 7 35.42 52.38 -18.15
N CYS A 8 35.03 53.00 -17.05
CA CYS A 8 33.75 52.87 -16.35
C CYS A 8 32.61 53.58 -17.12
N ARG A 9 31.38 53.01 -17.13
CA ARG A 9 30.14 53.80 -17.25
C ARG A 9 29.00 53.18 -16.43
N LYS A 10 28.69 53.84 -15.32
CA LYS A 10 27.41 53.76 -14.60
C LYS A 10 26.33 54.48 -15.42
N SER A 11 25.15 53.89 -15.52
CA SER A 11 23.90 54.62 -15.78
C SER A 11 22.90 54.31 -14.65
N LYS A 12 22.57 55.35 -13.88
CA LYS A 12 21.41 55.40 -12.98
C LYS A 12 20.19 55.75 -13.83
N ALA A 13 19.11 55.01 -13.69
CA ALA A 13 17.76 55.50 -13.98
C ALA A 13 16.83 55.08 -12.83
N ARG A 14 16.32 56.07 -12.10
CA ARG A 14 15.19 55.97 -11.18
C ARG A 14 13.94 55.60 -11.99
N PHE A 15 13.05 54.75 -11.47
CA PHE A 15 11.60 54.96 -11.62
C PHE A 15 10.78 54.19 -10.57
N ARG A 16 10.08 55.00 -9.75
CA ARG A 16 8.75 54.85 -9.14
C ARG A 16 8.35 53.54 -8.45
N ASP A 17 8.26 53.68 -7.13
CA ASP A 17 7.34 52.99 -6.25
C ASP A 17 5.87 53.23 -6.68
N LYS A 18 5.12 52.16 -6.91
CA LYS A 18 3.65 52.13 -6.99
C LYS A 18 3.20 50.82 -6.37
N GLY A 19 2.41 50.95 -5.31
CA GLY A 19 1.99 49.86 -4.44
C GLY A 19 1.06 48.81 -5.07
N SER A 20 0.88 47.78 -4.24
CA SER A 20 -0.23 46.85 -4.12
C SER A 20 -0.74 46.13 -5.39
N LYS A 21 -0.48 44.81 -5.43
CA LYS A 21 -1.53 43.79 -5.53
C LYS A 21 -0.98 42.41 -5.20
N LEU A 22 -1.48 41.86 -4.10
CA LEU A 22 -1.49 40.43 -3.79
C LEU A 22 -2.05 39.69 -5.01
N CYS A 23 -1.26 38.83 -5.65
CA CYS A 23 -1.75 37.92 -6.67
C CYS A 23 -1.45 36.50 -6.23
N SER A 24 -2.51 35.81 -5.81
CA SER A 24 -2.53 34.40 -5.45
C SER A 24 -2.01 33.54 -6.60
N THR A 25 -0.92 32.81 -6.37
CA THR A 25 -0.52 31.70 -7.23
C THR A 25 -1.42 30.50 -6.91
N LYS A 26 -2.41 30.28 -7.78
CA LYS A 26 -3.24 29.08 -7.80
C LYS A 26 -2.34 27.86 -8.04
N HIS A 27 -2.24 26.98 -7.04
CA HIS A 27 -1.77 25.62 -7.24
C HIS A 27 -2.81 24.85 -8.06
N SER A 28 -2.51 24.60 -9.33
CA SER A 28 -3.31 23.72 -10.18
C SER A 28 -3.04 22.27 -9.78
N THR A 29 -3.86 21.74 -8.87
CA THR A 29 -3.96 20.32 -8.58
C THR A 29 -4.74 19.64 -9.70
N VAL A 30 -4.04 18.91 -10.58
CA VAL A 30 -4.69 18.03 -11.56
C VAL A 30 -5.14 16.77 -10.82
N SER A 31 -6.44 16.70 -10.54
CA SER A 31 -7.12 15.51 -10.02
C SER A 31 -7.39 14.53 -11.16
N TYR A 32 -6.89 13.30 -11.04
CA TYR A 32 -7.34 12.18 -11.87
C TYR A 32 -8.72 11.74 -11.38
N SER A 33 -9.77 12.03 -12.14
CA SER A 33 -11.09 11.43 -11.99
C SER A 33 -11.09 10.06 -12.66
N GLU A 34 -11.26 8.99 -11.88
CA GLU A 34 -11.72 7.71 -12.43
C GLU A 34 -13.21 7.88 -12.77
N GLU A 35 -13.54 7.93 -14.06
CA GLU A 35 -14.91 7.83 -14.56
C GLU A 35 -15.48 6.46 -14.17
N ILE A 36 -16.39 6.48 -13.19
CA ILE A 36 -17.30 5.37 -12.95
C ILE A 36 -18.36 5.47 -14.04
N ILE A 37 -18.38 4.50 -14.96
CA ILE A 37 -19.50 4.27 -15.86
C ILE A 37 -20.73 4.02 -14.98
N THR A 38 -21.54 5.06 -14.81
CA THR A 38 -22.86 4.98 -14.21
C THR A 38 -23.81 4.65 -15.34
N ASN A 39 -24.44 3.48 -15.25
CA ASN A 39 -25.51 3.09 -16.15
C ASN A 39 -26.71 4.01 -15.84
N PRO A 40 -27.18 4.87 -16.75
CA PRO A 40 -28.17 5.89 -16.44
C PRO A 40 -29.58 5.37 -16.72
N ASP A 41 -30.06 4.37 -15.96
CA ASP A 41 -31.46 3.94 -16.03
C ASP A 41 -31.94 3.43 -14.67
N ILE A 42 -32.01 4.34 -13.70
CA ILE A 42 -32.94 4.22 -12.57
C ILE A 42 -33.56 5.61 -12.37
N CYS A 43 -34.60 5.89 -13.15
CA CYS A 43 -35.47 7.04 -12.96
C CYS A 43 -36.28 6.81 -11.67
N LEU A 44 -36.00 7.58 -10.61
CA LEU A 44 -36.84 7.68 -9.42
C LEU A 44 -37.68 8.95 -9.55
N THR A 45 -38.89 8.82 -10.10
CA THR A 45 -39.94 9.82 -9.94
C THR A 45 -40.36 9.86 -8.47
N ALA A 46 -40.04 10.95 -7.78
CA ALA A 46 -40.53 11.23 -6.44
C ALA A 46 -42.00 11.65 -6.49
N GLY A 47 -42.90 10.70 -6.23
CA GLY A 47 -44.29 10.99 -5.87
C GLY A 47 -44.39 11.20 -4.36
N ILE A 48 -44.92 12.35 -3.94
CA ILE A 48 -45.26 12.66 -2.55
C ILE A 48 -46.50 11.83 -2.18
N VAL A 49 -46.36 10.83 -1.31
CA VAL A 49 -47.45 10.33 -0.47
C VAL A 49 -46.90 10.02 0.92
N SER A 50 -47.53 10.64 1.91
CA SER A 50 -47.32 10.45 3.34
C SER A 50 -47.73 9.06 3.79
N ASP A 51 -46.80 8.25 4.30
CA ASP A 51 -47.11 7.36 5.43
C ASP A 51 -45.85 6.88 6.19
N ASN A 52 -45.89 7.07 7.51
CA ASN A 52 -44.77 6.88 8.44
C ASN A 52 -44.85 5.48 9.08
N THR A 53 -44.27 4.46 8.45
CA THR A 53 -43.77 3.23 9.13
C THR A 53 -43.03 2.26 8.19
N SER A 54 -43.25 2.34 6.87
CA SER A 54 -42.68 1.40 5.88
C SER A 54 -41.28 1.75 5.34
N ASN A 55 -40.81 2.99 5.57
CA ASN A 55 -39.57 3.52 4.99
C ASN A 55 -38.26 3.07 5.67
N LYS A 56 -38.30 2.55 6.91
CA LYS A 56 -37.09 2.06 7.61
C LYS A 56 -36.65 0.67 7.13
N LEU A 57 -37.61 -0.22 6.84
CA LEU A 57 -37.35 -1.59 6.37
C LEU A 57 -36.75 -1.60 4.95
N HIS A 58 -37.28 -0.79 4.03
CA HIS A 58 -36.76 -0.68 2.65
C HIS A 58 -35.36 -0.05 2.59
N LYS A 59 -35.08 1.00 3.38
CA LYS A 59 -33.73 1.60 3.46
C LYS A 59 -32.69 0.62 4.03
N GLY A 60 -33.05 -0.16 5.04
CA GLY A 60 -32.17 -1.19 5.62
C GLY A 60 -31.81 -2.30 4.63
N SER A 61 -32.80 -2.78 3.87
CA SER A 61 -32.61 -3.82 2.84
C SER A 61 -31.69 -3.35 1.70
N MET A 62 -31.95 -2.15 1.16
CA MET A 62 -31.13 -1.57 0.08
C MET A 62 -29.69 -1.28 0.52
N SER A 63 -29.49 -0.73 1.73
CA SER A 63 -28.14 -0.50 2.27
C SER A 63 -27.37 -1.80 2.45
N ASN A 64 -28.02 -2.86 2.91
CA ASN A 64 -27.40 -4.17 3.08
C ASN A 64 -26.96 -4.79 1.75
N MET A 65 -27.72 -4.59 0.67
CA MET A 65 -27.34 -5.01 -0.68
C MET A 65 -26.10 -4.26 -1.18
N ILE A 66 -26.07 -2.93 -1.05
CA ILE A 66 -24.93 -2.09 -1.45
C ILE A 66 -23.68 -2.45 -0.64
N LYS A 67 -23.82 -2.61 0.68
CA LYS A 67 -22.72 -3.07 1.55
C LYS A 67 -22.21 -4.45 1.12
N GLY A 68 -23.12 -5.36 0.76
CA GLY A 68 -22.79 -6.68 0.20
C GLY A 68 -21.91 -6.58 -1.05
N PHE A 69 -22.28 -5.70 -1.98
CA PHE A 69 -21.53 -5.45 -3.20
C PHE A 69 -20.12 -4.90 -2.93
N VAL A 70 -19.96 -3.97 -1.99
CA VAL A 70 -18.65 -3.40 -1.62
C VAL A 70 -17.79 -4.39 -0.84
N SER A 71 -18.40 -5.27 -0.04
CA SER A 71 -17.70 -6.41 0.58
C SER A 71 -17.19 -7.44 -0.43
N LYS A 72 -17.81 -7.53 -1.61
CA LYS A 72 -17.49 -8.55 -2.61
C LYS A 72 -17.49 -9.94 -1.95
N ARG A 73 -16.38 -10.67 -2.04
CA ARG A 73 -16.19 -12.03 -1.50
C ARG A 73 -15.67 -12.06 -0.04
N ARG A 74 -15.73 -10.96 0.71
CA ARG A 74 -15.29 -10.94 2.12
C ARG A 74 -16.37 -11.52 3.03
N ASN A 75 -15.95 -12.26 4.05
CA ASN A 75 -16.85 -12.78 5.07
C ASN A 75 -17.38 -11.62 5.91
N ARG A 76 -18.70 -11.53 6.02
CA ARG A 76 -19.37 -10.49 6.81
C ARG A 76 -19.94 -11.13 8.07
N TYR A 77 -19.89 -10.40 9.17
CA TYR A 77 -20.63 -10.76 10.37
C TYR A 77 -22.11 -10.46 10.13
N LYS A 78 -22.94 -11.51 10.13
CA LYS A 78 -24.41 -11.43 10.03
C LYS A 78 -25.01 -12.21 11.20
N GLY A 79 -25.45 -11.51 12.23
CA GLY A 79 -25.94 -12.12 13.46
C GLY A 79 -26.30 -11.05 14.48
N ASP A 80 -27.15 -11.38 15.45
CA ASP A 80 -27.48 -10.53 16.60
C ASP A 80 -27.92 -9.09 16.23
N GLY A 81 -28.58 -8.93 15.08
CA GLY A 81 -29.01 -7.61 14.57
C GLY A 81 -27.89 -6.77 13.92
N PHE A 82 -26.73 -7.37 13.61
CA PHE A 82 -25.61 -6.73 12.93
C PHE A 82 -25.37 -7.31 11.53
N ASN A 83 -24.94 -6.45 10.60
CA ASN A 83 -24.44 -6.82 9.27
C ASN A 83 -23.19 -6.02 8.92
N LEU A 84 -22.04 -6.43 9.44
CA LEU A 84 -20.78 -5.70 9.35
C LEU A 84 -19.78 -6.42 8.43
N ASP A 85 -19.02 -5.65 7.65
CA ASP A 85 -17.78 -6.13 7.01
C ASP A 85 -16.72 -6.30 8.11
N LEU A 86 -16.85 -7.38 8.86
CA LEU A 86 -16.12 -7.70 10.08
C LEU A 86 -16.00 -9.23 10.16
N THR A 87 -14.84 -9.71 10.58
CA THR A 87 -14.58 -11.14 10.73
C THR A 87 -13.64 -11.38 11.91
N TYR A 88 -14.00 -12.33 12.77
CA TYR A 88 -13.08 -12.89 13.75
C TYR A 88 -12.09 -13.79 13.01
N ILE A 89 -10.83 -13.37 12.97
CA ILE A 89 -9.74 -14.19 12.44
C ILE A 89 -9.42 -15.28 13.46
N THR A 90 -9.27 -14.87 14.72
CA THR A 90 -9.29 -15.72 15.93
C THR A 90 -10.34 -15.18 16.89
N ASP A 91 -10.53 -15.81 18.04
CA ASP A 91 -11.48 -15.33 19.06
C ASP A 91 -11.11 -13.92 19.59
N HIS A 92 -9.81 -13.58 19.59
CA HIS A 92 -9.28 -12.32 20.11
C HIS A 92 -8.77 -11.35 19.03
N ILE A 93 -8.89 -11.69 17.75
CA ILE A 93 -8.43 -10.83 16.64
C ILE A 93 -9.54 -10.67 15.62
N ILE A 94 -9.95 -9.41 15.42
CA ILE A 94 -10.98 -9.03 14.45
C ILE A 94 -10.32 -8.28 13.28
N ALA A 95 -10.63 -8.70 12.06
CA ALA A 95 -10.38 -7.94 10.84
C ALA A 95 -11.67 -7.26 10.37
N MET A 96 -11.64 -5.96 10.08
CA MET A 96 -12.82 -5.25 9.57
C MET A 96 -12.50 -4.25 8.46
N GLY A 97 -13.55 -3.86 7.72
CA GLY A 97 -13.53 -2.69 6.84
C GLY A 97 -13.60 -1.38 7.63
N PHE A 98 -13.29 -0.26 6.97
CA PHE A 98 -13.22 1.06 7.60
C PHE A 98 -14.55 1.48 8.25
N PRO A 99 -14.55 1.96 9.51
CA PRO A 99 -15.73 2.51 10.17
C PRO A 99 -15.98 3.96 9.72
N ALA A 100 -17.01 4.18 8.90
CA ALA A 100 -17.31 5.47 8.29
C ALA A 100 -18.40 6.24 9.05
N SER A 101 -18.20 7.55 9.26
CA SER A 101 -19.08 8.46 9.99
C SER A 101 -20.08 9.24 9.14
N SER A 102 -20.03 9.11 7.79
CA SER A 102 -20.80 9.94 6.85
C SER A 102 -21.55 9.10 5.80
N ILE A 103 -21.91 9.68 4.63
CA ILE A 103 -22.56 9.00 3.49
C ILE A 103 -21.81 7.73 3.08
N GLU A 104 -20.50 7.65 3.31
CA GLU A 104 -19.72 6.43 3.07
C GLU A 104 -20.23 5.21 3.88
N GLY A 105 -20.88 5.44 5.02
CA GLY A 105 -21.50 4.40 5.86
C GLY A 105 -22.71 3.71 5.22
N VAL A 106 -23.23 4.25 4.11
CA VAL A 106 -24.28 3.60 3.28
C VAL A 106 -23.74 2.36 2.58
N TYR A 107 -22.45 2.38 2.19
CA TYR A 107 -21.80 1.28 1.47
C TYR A 107 -20.62 0.64 2.23
N ARG A 108 -20.22 1.19 3.39
CA ARG A 108 -19.25 0.62 4.32
C ARG A 108 -19.87 0.29 5.68
N ASN A 109 -19.04 -0.07 6.65
CA ASN A 109 -19.47 -0.14 8.04
C ASN A 109 -19.82 1.28 8.51
N ASN A 110 -21.05 1.47 9.00
CA ASN A 110 -21.39 2.67 9.73
C ASN A 110 -20.65 2.61 11.08
N ILE A 111 -19.97 3.70 11.46
CA ILE A 111 -19.18 3.74 12.70
C ILE A 111 -20.02 3.47 13.94
N ASP A 112 -21.26 3.95 14.00
CA ASP A 112 -22.13 3.77 15.16
C ASP A 112 -22.60 2.31 15.30
N ASP A 113 -22.77 1.59 14.18
CA ASP A 113 -23.01 0.14 14.21
C ASP A 113 -21.79 -0.63 14.72
N VAL A 114 -20.57 -0.20 14.36
CA VAL A 114 -19.33 -0.81 14.86
C VAL A 114 -19.14 -0.53 16.34
N VAL A 115 -19.38 0.71 16.79
CA VAL A 115 -19.37 1.07 18.22
C VAL A 115 -20.38 0.21 18.98
N ARG A 116 -21.64 0.16 18.51
CA ARG A 116 -22.70 -0.66 19.12
C ARG A 116 -22.30 -2.14 19.19
N PHE A 117 -21.70 -2.68 18.14
CA PHE A 117 -21.22 -4.06 18.11
C PHE A 117 -20.15 -4.30 19.19
N LEU A 118 -19.11 -3.46 19.23
CA LEU A 118 -18.00 -3.61 20.17
C LEU A 118 -18.43 -3.37 21.62
N GLU A 119 -19.30 -2.40 21.88
CA GLU A 119 -19.85 -2.15 23.22
C GLU A 119 -20.83 -3.25 23.67
N THR A 120 -21.49 -3.94 22.74
CA THR A 120 -22.37 -5.08 23.08
C THR A 120 -21.58 -6.35 23.33
N LYS A 121 -20.54 -6.61 22.52
CA LYS A 121 -19.81 -7.90 22.53
C LYS A 121 -18.53 -7.89 23.36
N HIS A 122 -17.85 -6.75 23.45
CA HIS A 122 -16.49 -6.62 24.00
C HIS A 122 -16.35 -5.36 24.85
N LYS A 123 -17.38 -5.00 25.62
CA LYS A 123 -17.40 -3.77 26.43
C LYS A 123 -16.11 -3.63 27.24
N ASN A 124 -15.41 -2.51 27.10
CA ASN A 124 -14.12 -2.22 27.74
C ASN A 124 -12.94 -3.15 27.38
N HIS A 125 -13.15 -4.16 26.53
CA HIS A 125 -12.19 -5.19 26.18
C HIS A 125 -11.82 -5.17 24.69
N TYR A 126 -11.94 -4.03 24.01
CA TYR A 126 -11.44 -3.90 22.64
C TYR A 126 -10.47 -2.73 22.49
N LYS A 127 -9.51 -2.90 21.58
CA LYS A 127 -8.60 -1.85 21.09
C LYS A 127 -8.52 -1.90 19.57
N ILE A 128 -8.57 -0.74 18.92
CA ILE A 128 -8.63 -0.62 17.47
C ILE A 128 -7.28 -0.20 16.90
N TYR A 129 -6.89 -0.81 15.79
CA TYR A 129 -5.65 -0.53 15.07
C TYR A 129 -5.99 -0.04 13.66
N ASN A 130 -5.82 1.25 13.42
CA ASN A 130 -6.05 1.89 12.13
C ASN A 130 -4.78 1.88 11.27
N LEU A 131 -4.84 1.19 10.14
CA LEU A 131 -3.73 1.08 9.19
C LEU A 131 -3.80 2.10 8.03
N CYS A 132 -4.80 2.98 7.99
CA CYS A 132 -4.96 3.95 6.92
C CYS A 132 -4.00 5.13 7.09
N SER A 133 -3.13 5.38 6.11
CA SER A 133 -2.41 6.66 6.00
C SER A 133 -3.33 7.78 5.50
N GLU A 134 -4.39 7.42 4.77
CA GLU A 134 -5.22 8.34 4.03
C GLU A 134 -6.54 8.71 4.73
N ARG A 135 -6.87 8.07 5.85
CA ARG A 135 -8.15 8.25 6.55
C ARG A 135 -8.03 8.12 8.06
N SER A 136 -8.74 9.01 8.76
CA SER A 136 -8.97 8.97 10.20
C SER A 136 -10.46 9.18 10.50
N TYR A 137 -10.83 9.02 11.76
CA TYR A 137 -12.17 9.28 12.29
C TYR A 137 -12.01 9.71 13.76
N ASP A 138 -13.10 10.24 14.33
CA ASP A 138 -13.15 10.62 15.73
C ASP A 138 -12.94 9.40 16.64
N THR A 139 -11.81 9.37 17.35
CA THR A 139 -11.41 8.26 18.23
C THR A 139 -12.18 8.24 19.54
N THR A 140 -12.82 9.35 19.92
CA THR A 140 -13.59 9.45 21.16
C THR A 140 -14.81 8.53 21.15
N LYS A 141 -15.37 8.26 19.96
CA LYS A 141 -16.42 7.23 19.75
C LYS A 141 -16.02 5.83 20.20
N PHE A 142 -14.71 5.56 20.29
CA PHE A 142 -14.15 4.30 20.74
C PHE A 142 -13.41 4.44 22.08
N HIS A 143 -13.80 5.42 22.90
CA HIS A 143 -13.19 5.69 24.21
C HIS A 143 -11.66 5.91 24.11
N ASN A 144 -11.19 6.48 23.00
CA ASN A 144 -9.77 6.68 22.70
C ASN A 144 -8.91 5.40 22.70
N ARG A 145 -9.51 4.21 22.60
CA ARG A 145 -8.80 2.93 22.44
C ARG A 145 -8.43 2.67 20.98
N VAL A 146 -7.76 3.64 20.34
CA VAL A 146 -7.36 3.57 18.92
C VAL A 146 -5.87 3.86 18.77
N GLU A 147 -5.15 2.95 18.13
CA GLU A 147 -3.74 3.10 17.73
C GLU A 147 -3.65 3.25 16.22
N ILE A 148 -2.62 3.97 15.76
CA ILE A 148 -2.44 4.29 14.34
C ILE A 148 -1.09 3.74 13.88
N PHE A 149 -1.12 2.82 12.92
CA PHE A 149 0.06 2.22 12.29
C PHE A 149 -0.07 2.37 10.76
N PRO A 150 0.11 3.59 10.23
CA PRO A 150 -0.38 3.95 8.90
C PRO A 150 0.59 3.52 7.80
N PHE A 151 0.05 2.95 6.72
CA PHE A 151 0.77 2.74 5.48
C PHE A 151 -0.15 2.75 4.24
N ASP A 152 0.44 3.09 3.10
CA ASP A 152 -0.28 3.42 1.88
C ASP A 152 -1.05 2.23 1.30
N ASP A 153 -2.22 2.53 0.74
CA ASP A 153 -3.07 1.51 0.12
C ASP A 153 -2.33 0.81 -1.02
N HIS A 154 -2.48 -0.52 -1.09
CA HIS A 154 -1.80 -1.39 -2.06
C HIS A 154 -0.26 -1.44 -1.99
N ASN A 155 0.35 -0.98 -0.90
CA ASN A 155 1.78 -1.15 -0.63
C ASN A 155 1.99 -2.04 0.63
N PRO A 156 3.17 -2.64 0.83
CA PRO A 156 3.54 -3.21 2.13
C PRO A 156 3.82 -2.10 3.15
N PRO A 157 3.80 -2.41 4.46
CA PRO A 157 4.31 -1.51 5.48
C PRO A 157 5.85 -1.44 5.39
N LYS A 158 6.47 -0.36 5.88
CA LYS A 158 7.89 -0.37 6.25
C LYS A 158 8.17 -1.54 7.19
N ILE A 159 9.27 -2.28 7.00
CA ILE A 159 9.54 -3.49 7.78
C ILE A 159 9.61 -3.18 9.29
N GLU A 160 10.16 -2.02 9.63
CA GLU A 160 10.32 -1.54 11.01
C GLU A 160 8.99 -1.16 11.68
N LEU A 161 7.90 -0.96 10.92
CA LEU A 161 6.56 -0.71 11.48
C LEU A 161 5.93 -1.98 12.05
N ILE A 162 6.35 -3.16 11.55
CA ILE A 162 5.68 -4.44 11.86
C ILE A 162 5.89 -4.83 13.33
N LYS A 163 7.14 -4.80 13.82
CA LYS A 163 7.44 -5.23 15.20
C LYS A 163 6.75 -4.37 16.27
N PRO A 164 6.77 -3.02 16.21
CA PRO A 164 6.02 -2.18 17.14
C PRO A 164 4.51 -2.45 17.13
N PHE A 165 3.92 -2.68 15.95
CA PHE A 165 2.52 -3.09 15.85
C PHE A 165 2.28 -4.41 16.58
N CYS A 166 3.08 -5.45 16.29
CA CYS A 166 2.90 -6.76 16.90
C CYS A 166 3.05 -6.71 18.43
N MET A 167 4.04 -5.95 18.93
CA MET A 167 4.24 -5.76 20.36
C MET A 167 3.05 -5.06 21.03
N ASN A 168 2.51 -3.99 20.43
CA ASN A 168 1.35 -3.27 20.98
C ASN A 168 0.09 -4.15 21.00
N VAL A 169 -0.13 -4.95 19.94
CA VAL A 169 -1.22 -5.95 19.92
C VAL A 169 -1.02 -7.00 21.01
N GLN A 170 0.19 -7.55 21.12
CA GLN A 170 0.50 -8.58 22.11
C GLN A 170 0.31 -8.08 23.55
N GLU A 171 0.79 -6.88 23.85
CA GLU A 171 0.64 -6.25 25.16
C GLU A 171 -0.84 -6.07 25.52
N TRP A 172 -1.64 -5.55 24.58
CA TRP A 172 -3.08 -5.40 24.78
C TRP A 172 -3.76 -6.74 25.06
N LEU A 173 -3.52 -7.75 24.21
CA LEU A 173 -4.14 -9.07 24.35
C LEU A 173 -3.69 -9.81 25.62
N LYS A 174 -2.44 -9.62 26.07
CA LYS A 174 -1.94 -10.22 27.32
C LYS A 174 -2.44 -9.53 28.59
N SER A 175 -2.88 -8.27 28.50
CA SER A 175 -3.32 -7.52 29.68
C SER A 175 -4.65 -8.01 30.27
N HIS A 176 -5.48 -8.70 29.49
CA HIS A 176 -6.71 -9.33 29.98
C HIS A 176 -7.19 -10.43 29.04
N LYS A 177 -7.68 -11.55 29.60
CA LYS A 177 -8.13 -12.72 28.82
C LYS A 177 -9.26 -12.44 27.82
N ASP A 178 -10.11 -11.47 28.14
CA ASP A 178 -11.27 -11.11 27.30
C ASP A 178 -10.94 -10.04 26.25
N ASN A 179 -9.69 -9.54 26.22
CA ASN A 179 -9.30 -8.48 25.31
C ASN A 179 -9.28 -8.93 23.85
N VAL A 180 -9.73 -8.04 22.98
CA VAL A 180 -9.80 -8.24 21.53
C VAL A 180 -9.09 -7.10 20.80
N ALA A 181 -8.29 -7.44 19.81
CA ALA A 181 -7.64 -6.50 18.90
C ALA A 181 -8.45 -6.38 17.60
N VAL A 182 -8.85 -5.16 17.24
CA VAL A 182 -9.65 -4.89 16.04
C VAL A 182 -8.80 -4.15 15.01
N VAL A 183 -8.34 -4.86 13.99
CA VAL A 183 -7.44 -4.32 12.97
C VAL A 183 -8.22 -3.98 11.71
N HIS A 184 -8.02 -2.78 11.17
CA HIS A 184 -8.71 -2.37 9.95
C HIS A 184 -7.85 -1.50 9.03
N CYS A 185 -8.26 -1.47 7.78
CA CYS A 185 -7.79 -0.50 6.79
C CYS A 185 -9.00 0.05 6.04
N LYS A 186 -8.87 0.35 4.74
CA LYS A 186 -9.99 0.73 3.88
C LYS A 186 -11.01 -0.41 3.71
N ALA A 187 -10.55 -1.59 3.27
CA ALA A 187 -11.40 -2.75 2.97
C ALA A 187 -11.20 -3.94 3.94
N GLY A 188 -10.25 -3.86 4.87
CA GLY A 188 -9.96 -4.95 5.79
C GLY A 188 -9.44 -6.20 5.10
N LYS A 189 -8.55 -6.04 4.09
CA LYS A 189 -8.11 -7.13 3.21
C LYS A 189 -6.59 -7.25 3.13
N GLY A 190 -5.92 -6.53 2.22
CA GLY A 190 -4.48 -6.62 1.99
C GLY A 190 -3.66 -6.12 3.20
N ARG A 191 -3.72 -4.80 3.48
CA ARG A 191 -3.01 -4.18 4.61
C ARG A 191 -3.31 -4.86 5.95
N THR A 192 -4.59 -5.07 6.25
CA THR A 192 -5.04 -5.76 7.47
C THR A 192 -4.52 -7.19 7.55
N GLY A 193 -4.57 -7.94 6.45
CA GLY A 193 -4.02 -9.29 6.40
C GLY A 193 -2.52 -9.31 6.61
N THR A 194 -1.76 -8.42 5.98
CA THR A 194 -0.31 -8.31 6.19
C THR A 194 0.03 -8.16 7.67
N MET A 195 -0.58 -7.20 8.36
CA MET A 195 -0.27 -6.94 9.78
C MET A 195 -0.77 -8.08 10.69
N ILE A 196 -1.96 -8.64 10.44
CA ILE A 196 -2.47 -9.77 11.23
C ILE A 196 -1.60 -11.02 11.03
N CYS A 197 -1.23 -11.37 9.80
CA CYS A 197 -0.34 -12.52 9.55
C CYS A 197 1.02 -12.34 10.23
N CYS A 198 1.60 -11.14 10.20
CA CYS A 198 2.81 -10.85 10.95
C CYS A 198 2.62 -10.99 12.46
N TYR A 199 1.47 -10.58 13.01
CA TYR A 199 1.17 -10.79 14.42
C TYR A 199 1.03 -12.27 14.77
N LEU A 200 0.34 -13.06 13.95
CA LEU A 200 0.16 -14.49 14.18
C LEU A 200 1.51 -15.26 14.13
N LEU A 201 2.46 -14.78 13.34
CA LEU A 201 3.86 -15.26 13.39
C LEU A 201 4.56 -14.81 14.67
N HIS A 202 4.36 -13.56 15.08
CA HIS A 202 4.96 -12.98 16.28
C HIS A 202 4.50 -13.66 17.58
N SER A 203 3.21 -14.00 17.68
CA SER A 203 2.62 -14.69 18.83
C SER A 203 3.00 -16.17 18.89
N GLY A 204 3.57 -16.73 17.82
CA GLY A 204 3.87 -18.15 17.71
C GLY A 204 2.66 -19.01 17.32
N ASP A 205 1.54 -18.42 16.91
CA ASP A 205 0.35 -19.17 16.44
C ASP A 205 0.64 -19.93 15.14
N PHE A 206 1.55 -19.40 14.31
CA PHE A 206 2.08 -20.07 13.13
C PHE A 206 3.61 -19.96 13.08
N SER A 207 4.25 -20.99 12.55
CA SER A 207 5.70 -21.02 12.39
C SER A 207 6.15 -20.49 11.02
N ASN A 208 5.29 -20.48 10.00
CA ASN A 208 5.63 -20.04 8.64
C ASN A 208 4.59 -19.11 8.01
N ALA A 209 5.07 -18.26 7.09
CA ALA A 209 4.26 -17.23 6.45
C ALA A 209 3.10 -17.79 5.63
N GLU A 210 3.28 -18.92 4.94
CA GLU A 210 2.26 -19.49 4.07
C GLU A 210 1.04 -19.96 4.86
N GLU A 211 1.25 -20.63 5.99
CA GLU A 211 0.17 -21.05 6.88
C GLU A 211 -0.61 -19.85 7.43
N ALA A 212 0.09 -18.82 7.91
CA ALA A 212 -0.56 -17.61 8.43
C ALA A 212 -1.36 -16.88 7.34
N LEU A 213 -0.83 -16.79 6.13
CA LEU A 213 -1.48 -16.17 4.96
C LEU A 213 -2.71 -16.97 4.51
N ASN A 214 -2.59 -18.29 4.43
CA ASN A 214 -3.68 -19.19 4.06
C ASN A 214 -4.79 -19.19 5.11
N TYR A 215 -4.43 -19.22 6.40
CA TYR A 215 -5.37 -19.11 7.51
C TYR A 215 -6.18 -17.81 7.43
N TYR A 216 -5.48 -16.67 7.29
CA TYR A 216 -6.15 -15.38 7.13
C TYR A 216 -7.05 -15.34 5.89
N GLY A 217 -6.58 -15.84 4.74
CA GLY A 217 -7.36 -15.93 3.51
C GLY A 217 -8.66 -16.72 3.70
N ASN A 218 -8.56 -17.90 4.32
CA ASN A 218 -9.69 -18.79 4.60
C ASN A 218 -10.69 -18.15 5.57
N LYS A 219 -10.21 -17.48 6.63
CA LYS A 219 -11.07 -16.81 7.61
C LYS A 219 -11.74 -15.58 7.03
N ARG A 220 -10.98 -14.72 6.33
CA ARG A 220 -11.47 -13.39 5.92
C ARG A 220 -12.28 -13.40 4.62
N THR A 221 -12.07 -14.37 3.74
CA THR A 221 -12.64 -14.34 2.38
C THR A 221 -13.22 -15.68 1.96
N GLN A 222 -14.25 -15.64 1.11
CA GLN A 222 -14.91 -16.82 0.54
C GLN A 222 -14.07 -17.47 -0.56
N ASP A 223 -13.25 -16.68 -1.27
CA ASP A 223 -12.41 -17.12 -2.39
C ASP A 223 -10.96 -17.40 -1.96
N ARG A 224 -10.69 -17.43 -0.65
CA ARG A 224 -9.37 -17.60 -0.02
C ARG A 224 -8.33 -16.55 -0.42
N LYS A 225 -8.73 -15.50 -1.11
CA LYS A 225 -7.85 -14.42 -1.57
C LYS A 225 -7.79 -13.33 -0.52
N GLY A 226 -7.09 -13.56 0.58
CA GLY A 226 -6.81 -12.56 1.62
C GLY A 226 -5.78 -11.52 1.15
N VAL A 227 -4.52 -11.70 1.52
CA VAL A 227 -3.38 -10.95 0.97
C VAL A 227 -3.06 -11.51 -0.41
N THR A 228 -2.96 -10.63 -1.41
CA THR A 228 -2.79 -11.06 -2.82
C THR A 228 -1.78 -10.22 -3.59
N ILE A 229 -1.34 -9.10 -3.02
CA ILE A 229 -0.32 -8.25 -3.63
C ILE A 229 1.03 -8.89 -3.32
N PRO A 230 1.84 -9.26 -4.32
CA PRO A 230 3.11 -9.94 -4.08
C PRO A 230 4.04 -9.21 -3.12
N SER A 231 4.13 -7.90 -3.23
CA SER A 231 4.90 -7.09 -2.28
C SER A 231 4.39 -7.17 -0.84
N GLN A 232 3.08 -7.29 -0.61
CA GLN A 232 2.53 -7.51 0.73
C GLN A 232 2.81 -8.92 1.25
N LEU A 233 2.77 -9.93 0.38
CA LEU A 233 3.14 -11.31 0.73
C LEU A 233 4.61 -11.38 1.13
N ARG A 234 5.50 -10.82 0.31
CA ARG A 234 6.95 -10.77 0.54
C ARG A 234 7.29 -10.20 1.92
N TYR A 235 6.59 -9.18 2.39
CA TYR A 235 6.84 -8.59 3.72
C TYR A 235 6.38 -9.48 4.88
N VAL A 236 5.39 -10.34 4.68
CA VAL A 236 5.04 -11.37 5.67
C VAL A 236 6.14 -12.44 5.70
N HIS A 237 6.69 -12.85 4.55
CA HIS A 237 7.83 -13.76 4.50
C HIS A 237 9.09 -13.16 5.15
N TYR A 238 9.42 -11.90 4.86
CA TYR A 238 10.50 -11.18 5.52
C TYR A 238 10.34 -11.17 7.04
N TYR A 239 9.13 -10.88 7.54
CA TYR A 239 8.90 -10.88 8.97
C TYR A 239 8.96 -12.30 9.58
N ALA A 240 8.43 -13.31 8.90
CA ALA A 240 8.57 -14.71 9.31
C ALA A 240 10.05 -15.10 9.45
N GLN A 241 10.89 -14.70 8.50
CA GLN A 241 12.32 -14.97 8.55
C GLN A 241 13.01 -14.28 9.73
N ILE A 242 12.65 -13.02 10.03
CA ILE A 242 13.15 -12.33 11.23
C ILE A 242 12.79 -13.13 12.50
N MET A 243 11.57 -13.65 12.60
CA MET A 243 11.12 -14.43 13.77
C MET A 243 11.82 -15.79 13.87
N GLN A 244 11.85 -16.56 12.78
CA GLN A 244 12.43 -17.92 12.76
C GLN A 244 13.92 -17.91 13.05
N GLU A 245 14.66 -17.01 12.41
CA GLU A 245 16.12 -16.95 12.50
C GLU A 245 16.61 -15.97 13.59
N HIS A 246 15.69 -15.37 14.36
CA HIS A 246 15.99 -14.44 15.45
C HIS A 246 16.88 -13.26 14.98
N LEU A 247 16.59 -12.73 13.79
CA LEU A 247 17.43 -11.73 13.14
C LEU A 247 17.25 -10.36 13.78
N THR A 248 18.36 -9.65 13.95
CA THR A 248 18.35 -8.21 14.20
C THR A 248 18.35 -7.48 12.86
N TYR A 249 17.22 -6.87 12.52
CA TYR A 249 17.10 -6.07 11.30
C TYR A 249 18.04 -4.87 11.34
N LYS A 250 18.78 -4.66 10.26
CA LYS A 250 19.50 -3.42 9.96
C LYS A 250 19.38 -3.10 8.48
N PRO A 251 19.13 -1.84 8.08
CA PRO A 251 19.11 -1.49 6.67
C PRO A 251 20.52 -1.55 6.08
N GLU A 252 20.68 -2.26 4.96
CA GLU A 252 21.93 -2.33 4.21
C GLU A 252 21.94 -1.27 3.11
N ILE A 253 23.09 -0.65 2.82
CA ILE A 253 23.22 0.27 1.69
C ILE A 253 23.68 -0.50 0.47
N LEU A 254 22.86 -0.48 -0.57
CA LEU A 254 23.11 -1.18 -1.83
C LEU A 254 23.06 -0.21 -3.00
N TYR A 255 23.62 -0.63 -4.14
CA TYR A 255 23.65 0.16 -5.36
C TYR A 255 23.13 -0.66 -6.54
N ILE A 256 22.12 -0.15 -7.25
CA ILE A 256 21.62 -0.79 -8.47
C ILE A 256 22.49 -0.34 -9.64
N GLN A 257 23.18 -1.30 -10.28
CA GLN A 257 24.04 -1.03 -11.44
C GLN A 257 23.31 -1.29 -12.77
N LYS A 258 22.60 -2.41 -12.85
CA LYS A 258 21.90 -2.84 -14.07
C LYS A 258 20.53 -3.40 -13.73
N ILE A 259 19.58 -3.28 -14.65
CA ILE A 259 18.31 -4.02 -14.56
C ILE A 259 18.09 -4.77 -15.86
N LYS A 260 17.92 -6.10 -15.77
CA LYS A 260 17.60 -6.95 -16.92
C LYS A 260 16.12 -7.30 -16.92
N LEU A 261 15.49 -7.25 -18.10
CA LEU A 261 14.14 -7.74 -18.36
C LEU A 261 14.23 -8.95 -19.29
N GLU A 262 13.70 -10.10 -18.88
CA GLU A 262 13.89 -11.38 -19.56
C GLU A 262 12.62 -12.25 -19.53
N PRO A 263 12.03 -12.60 -20.70
CA PRO A 263 12.20 -11.89 -21.97
C PRO A 263 11.73 -10.43 -21.85
N PRO A 264 12.09 -9.53 -22.77
CA PRO A 264 11.59 -8.16 -22.74
C PRO A 264 10.07 -8.11 -22.94
N PRO A 265 9.37 -7.07 -22.43
CA PRO A 265 7.92 -6.93 -22.62
C PRO A 265 7.57 -6.84 -24.11
N TYR A 266 6.48 -7.50 -24.50
CA TYR A 266 5.91 -7.41 -25.84
C TYR A 266 5.08 -6.13 -26.00
N PHE A 267 5.34 -5.40 -27.07
CA PHE A 267 4.59 -4.20 -27.43
C PHE A 267 3.87 -4.43 -28.77
N ALA A 268 2.54 -4.34 -28.75
CA ALA A 268 1.76 -4.33 -29.98
C ALA A 268 2.24 -3.20 -30.90
N GLY A 269 2.68 -3.55 -32.11
CA GLY A 269 3.33 -2.65 -33.08
C GLY A 269 4.86 -2.79 -33.16
N GLY A 270 5.49 -3.68 -32.38
CA GLY A 270 6.91 -4.03 -32.48
C GLY A 270 7.88 -3.04 -31.83
N GLN A 271 7.53 -1.76 -31.75
CA GLN A 271 8.27 -0.74 -30.99
C GLN A 271 7.58 -0.44 -29.65
N GLY A 272 8.37 -0.31 -28.59
CA GLY A 272 7.91 0.14 -27.30
C GLY A 272 9.05 0.55 -26.40
N SER A 273 8.72 1.36 -25.40
CA SER A 273 9.70 1.97 -24.53
C SER A 273 9.37 1.74 -23.07
N VAL A 274 10.41 1.75 -22.24
CA VAL A 274 10.29 1.60 -20.79
C VAL A 274 11.04 2.71 -20.09
N CYS A 275 10.48 3.18 -18.98
CA CYS A 275 11.21 3.99 -18.00
C CYS A 275 10.84 3.50 -16.60
N PHE A 276 11.70 3.76 -15.63
CA PHE A 276 11.49 3.34 -14.26
C PHE A 276 11.75 4.45 -13.25
N ALA A 277 11.25 4.27 -12.04
CA ALA A 277 11.58 5.09 -10.89
C ALA A 277 11.95 4.22 -9.70
N ILE A 278 12.96 4.64 -8.95
CA ILE A 278 13.36 4.03 -7.68
C ILE A 278 12.95 4.98 -6.58
N SER A 279 12.23 4.47 -5.58
CA SER A 279 11.83 5.21 -4.39
C SER A 279 12.19 4.42 -3.13
N GLN A 280 12.41 5.12 -2.02
CA GLN A 280 12.71 4.52 -0.72
C GLN A 280 11.66 4.93 0.30
N GLN A 281 11.26 3.99 1.15
CA GLN A 281 10.30 4.23 2.21
C GLN A 281 10.99 4.68 3.50
N ASN A 282 10.73 5.92 3.87
CA ASN A 282 11.20 6.54 5.09
C ASN A 282 10.05 6.68 6.10
N LEU A 283 10.42 6.84 7.37
CA LEU A 283 9.52 7.33 8.41
C LEU A 283 9.72 8.84 8.52
N LYS A 284 8.63 9.58 8.60
CA LYS A 284 8.62 11.00 8.89
C LYS A 284 7.77 11.21 10.12
N GLU A 285 8.36 11.80 11.16
CA GLU A 285 7.57 12.33 12.26
C GLU A 285 7.00 13.69 11.87
N THR A 286 5.71 13.89 12.09
CA THR A 286 5.03 15.18 11.90
C THR A 286 4.01 15.31 13.02
N ASP A 287 4.11 16.36 13.83
CA ASP A 287 3.23 16.63 14.98
C ASP A 287 3.11 15.43 15.96
N GLY A 288 4.23 14.77 16.27
CA GLY A 288 4.27 13.60 17.15
C GLY A 288 3.67 12.33 16.54
N LYS A 289 3.31 12.34 15.25
CA LYS A 289 2.81 11.17 14.52
C LYS A 289 3.86 10.67 13.53
N CYS A 290 4.19 9.38 13.64
CA CYS A 290 5.04 8.71 12.67
C CYS A 290 4.21 8.32 11.44
N CYS A 291 4.53 8.91 10.30
CA CYS A 291 3.92 8.60 9.02
C CYS A 291 4.96 8.05 8.03
N GLN A 292 4.48 7.20 7.13
CA GLN A 292 5.29 6.65 6.06
C GLN A 292 5.37 7.64 4.91
N GLN A 293 6.60 7.99 4.49
CA GLN A 293 6.85 8.80 3.29
C GLN A 293 7.73 8.04 2.29
N CYS A 294 7.20 7.80 1.09
CA CYS A 294 7.97 7.23 -0.02
C CYS A 294 8.67 8.35 -0.79
N VAL A 295 9.99 8.39 -0.74
CA VAL A 295 10.84 9.42 -1.38
C VAL A 295 11.39 8.86 -2.68
N LYS A 296 11.18 9.58 -3.79
CA LYS A 296 11.75 9.20 -5.09
C LYS A 296 13.23 9.56 -5.15
N LEU A 297 14.08 8.56 -5.31
CA LEU A 297 15.54 8.72 -5.37
C LEU A 297 16.03 8.87 -6.81
N HIS A 298 15.43 8.13 -7.74
CA HIS A 298 15.84 8.10 -9.13
C HIS A 298 14.63 8.04 -10.06
N LYS A 299 14.75 8.69 -11.22
CA LYS A 299 13.85 8.56 -12.35
C LYS A 299 14.70 8.39 -13.60
N SER A 300 14.53 7.29 -14.30
CA SER A 300 15.30 7.01 -15.49
C SER A 300 14.84 7.86 -16.68
N GLU A 301 15.69 7.92 -17.69
CA GLU A 301 15.27 8.26 -19.05
C GLU A 301 14.37 7.16 -19.65
N THR A 302 13.93 7.37 -20.89
CA THR A 302 13.11 6.40 -21.62
C THR A 302 14.02 5.55 -22.50
N TYR A 303 13.92 4.24 -22.37
CA TYR A 303 14.71 3.28 -23.14
C TYR A 303 13.83 2.58 -24.16
N GLU A 304 14.24 2.61 -25.42
CA GLU A 304 13.61 1.83 -26.48
C GLU A 304 13.95 0.34 -26.31
N VAL A 305 12.91 -0.49 -26.21
CA VAL A 305 13.06 -1.93 -25.98
C VAL A 305 13.37 -2.60 -27.31
N LYS A 306 14.61 -3.06 -27.45
CA LYS A 306 15.05 -3.85 -28.61
C LYS A 306 14.49 -5.27 -28.51
N ARG A 307 14.18 -5.88 -29.65
CA ARG A 307 13.81 -7.29 -29.72
C ARG A 307 15.05 -8.15 -29.48
N CYS A 308 15.13 -8.74 -28.30
CA CYS A 308 16.22 -9.62 -27.86
C CYS A 308 15.69 -10.60 -26.81
N ASN A 309 16.51 -11.56 -26.39
CA ASN A 309 16.15 -12.49 -25.30
C ASN A 309 16.25 -11.83 -23.92
N VAL A 310 17.18 -10.88 -23.76
CA VAL A 310 17.41 -10.14 -22.52
C VAL A 310 17.62 -8.67 -22.84
N PHE A 311 16.76 -7.81 -22.31
CA PHE A 311 16.90 -6.37 -22.44
C PHE A 311 17.55 -5.82 -21.17
N THR A 312 18.75 -5.24 -21.32
CA THR A 312 19.55 -4.73 -20.19
C THR A 312 19.54 -3.21 -20.19
N ILE A 313 19.20 -2.63 -19.05
CA ILE A 313 19.31 -1.20 -18.77
C ILE A 313 20.52 -1.00 -17.86
N GLU A 314 21.53 -0.28 -18.34
CA GLU A 314 22.69 0.11 -17.53
C GLU A 314 22.43 1.51 -16.93
N LEU A 315 22.59 1.63 -15.61
CA LEU A 315 22.42 2.91 -14.94
C LEU A 315 23.74 3.68 -15.01
N SER A 316 23.73 4.85 -15.62
CA SER A 316 24.89 5.77 -15.62
C SER A 316 25.23 6.31 -14.23
N VAL A 317 24.25 6.30 -13.32
CA VAL A 317 24.40 6.68 -11.92
C VAL A 317 23.82 5.60 -11.02
N CYS A 318 24.69 4.93 -10.29
CA CYS A 318 24.32 3.93 -9.28
C CYS A 318 23.70 4.64 -8.07
N THR A 319 22.37 4.63 -7.97
CA THR A 319 21.67 5.30 -6.87
C THR A 319 21.78 4.46 -5.61
N PRO A 320 22.28 5.01 -4.48
CA PRO A 320 22.29 4.30 -3.21
C PRO A 320 20.85 4.07 -2.74
N ILE A 321 20.54 2.84 -2.36
CA ILE A 321 19.25 2.42 -1.84
C ILE A 321 19.44 1.75 -0.48
N SER A 322 18.49 1.93 0.43
CA SER A 322 18.58 1.33 1.77
C SER A 322 17.22 1.03 2.38
N GLY A 323 17.13 -0.08 3.10
CA GLY A 323 15.91 -0.55 3.72
C GLY A 323 14.84 -0.90 2.68
N ASP A 324 13.65 -0.32 2.82
CA ASP A 324 12.47 -0.63 2.01
C ASP A 324 12.46 0.18 0.70
N VAL A 325 12.62 -0.52 -0.42
CA VAL A 325 12.84 0.07 -1.75
C VAL A 325 11.73 -0.33 -2.70
N LYS A 326 11.16 0.66 -3.39
CA LYS A 326 10.16 0.50 -4.44
C LYS A 326 10.77 0.75 -5.81
N VAL A 327 10.54 -0.15 -6.74
CA VAL A 327 10.85 0.08 -8.16
C VAL A 327 9.56 0.01 -8.97
N GLU A 328 9.33 1.02 -9.79
CA GLU A 328 8.13 1.14 -10.63
C GLU A 328 8.51 1.27 -12.09
N PHE A 329 7.96 0.42 -12.95
CA PHE A 329 8.16 0.43 -14.40
C PHE A 329 6.94 0.99 -15.12
N TYR A 330 7.22 1.78 -16.15
CA TYR A 330 6.22 2.48 -16.94
C TYR A 330 6.51 2.34 -18.42
N ASN A 331 5.45 2.21 -19.22
CA ASN A 331 5.51 2.35 -20.67
C ASN A 331 5.21 3.79 -21.05
N LYS A 332 5.96 4.34 -22.01
CA LYS A 332 5.74 5.68 -22.55
C LYS A 332 5.28 5.56 -24.01
N LYS A 333 3.96 5.41 -24.20
CA LYS A 333 3.28 5.59 -25.50
C LYS A 333 2.72 7.02 -25.60
N LEU A 334 1.42 7.20 -25.36
CA LEU A 334 0.72 8.50 -25.34
C LEU A 334 0.53 9.04 -23.91
N THR A 335 0.25 8.16 -22.95
CA THR A 335 0.21 8.46 -21.52
C THR A 335 1.15 7.52 -20.77
N LYS A 336 1.70 8.00 -19.65
CA LYS A 336 2.60 7.20 -18.80
C LYS A 336 1.78 6.14 -18.07
N GLU A 337 1.73 4.92 -18.61
CA GLU A 337 1.04 3.80 -17.97
C GLU A 337 2.02 3.01 -17.10
N LYS A 338 1.68 2.80 -15.83
CA LYS A 338 2.40 1.89 -14.94
C LYS A 338 2.17 0.44 -15.38
N GLN A 339 3.24 -0.24 -15.77
CA GLN A 339 3.18 -1.64 -16.18
C GLN A 339 3.25 -2.56 -14.96
N PHE A 340 4.25 -2.35 -14.11
CA PHE A 340 4.46 -3.13 -12.89
C PHE A 340 5.23 -2.36 -11.84
N GLN A 341 5.22 -2.89 -10.63
CA GLN A 341 6.07 -2.40 -9.55
C GLN A 341 6.40 -3.56 -8.62
N PHE A 342 7.40 -3.35 -7.77
CA PHE A 342 7.70 -4.26 -6.67
C PHE A 342 8.35 -3.51 -5.52
N TRP A 343 8.22 -4.06 -4.32
CA TRP A 343 8.91 -3.63 -3.11
C TRP A 343 9.86 -4.70 -2.61
N VAL A 344 11.08 -4.32 -2.27
CA VAL A 344 12.09 -5.21 -1.70
C VAL A 344 12.76 -4.54 -0.52
N ASN A 345 13.43 -5.32 0.32
CA ASN A 345 14.19 -4.77 1.43
C ASN A 345 15.67 -5.18 1.34
N THR A 346 16.58 -4.21 1.42
CA THR A 346 18.00 -4.41 1.16
C THR A 346 18.66 -5.42 2.11
N PHE A 347 18.20 -5.51 3.37
CA PHE A 347 18.68 -6.51 4.33
C PHE A 347 18.50 -7.94 3.82
N PHE A 348 17.33 -8.22 3.22
CA PHE A 348 17.00 -9.55 2.73
C PHE A 348 17.66 -9.84 1.39
N ILE A 349 17.90 -8.83 0.56
CA ILE A 349 18.71 -8.99 -0.66
C ILE A 349 20.12 -9.45 -0.29
N VAL A 350 20.76 -8.80 0.69
CA VAL A 350 22.09 -9.21 1.17
C VAL A 350 22.05 -10.64 1.68
N LYS A 351 21.05 -10.97 2.51
CA LYS A 351 20.94 -12.30 3.10
C LYS A 351 20.67 -13.43 2.08
N GLU A 352 19.81 -13.18 1.09
CA GLU A 352 19.44 -14.16 0.06
C GLU A 352 20.56 -14.34 -0.99
N CYS A 353 21.30 -13.26 -1.31
CA CYS A 353 22.29 -13.28 -2.37
C CYS A 353 23.73 -13.51 -1.87
N GLN A 354 24.04 -13.25 -0.60
CA GLN A 354 25.34 -13.58 -0.03
C GLN A 354 25.40 -15.04 0.41
N ASP A 355 25.60 -15.94 -0.57
CA ASP A 355 26.19 -17.23 -0.28
C ASP A 355 27.66 -17.03 0.15
N SER A 356 28.12 -17.83 1.11
CA SER A 356 29.43 -17.74 1.81
C SER A 356 30.69 -17.82 0.93
N LYS A 357 30.56 -17.76 -0.40
CA LYS A 357 31.65 -17.82 -1.38
C LYS A 357 31.65 -16.68 -2.42
N ASN A 358 30.71 -15.74 -2.39
CA ASN A 358 30.60 -14.71 -3.43
C ASN A 358 30.54 -13.28 -2.83
N THR A 359 31.67 -12.59 -2.85
CA THR A 359 31.77 -11.14 -2.53
C THR A 359 31.50 -10.26 -3.76
N GLY A 360 30.92 -10.83 -4.82
CA GLY A 360 30.67 -10.16 -6.10
C GLY A 360 29.28 -9.50 -6.17
N ASP A 361 28.84 -9.24 -7.40
CA ASP A 361 27.52 -8.65 -7.68
C ASP A 361 26.39 -9.57 -7.19
N LEU A 362 25.48 -9.02 -6.40
CA LEU A 362 24.23 -9.64 -5.96
C LEU A 362 23.20 -9.51 -7.08
N GLU A 363 22.66 -10.63 -7.57
CA GLU A 363 21.60 -10.62 -8.58
C GLU A 363 20.27 -11.03 -7.94
N LEU A 364 19.39 -10.05 -7.74
CA LEU A 364 18.01 -10.31 -7.32
C LEU A 364 17.21 -10.80 -8.52
N VAL A 365 16.40 -11.86 -8.36
CA VAL A 365 15.52 -12.37 -9.43
C VAL A 365 14.07 -12.31 -8.96
N LEU A 366 13.25 -11.47 -9.61
CA LEU A 366 11.81 -11.39 -9.37
C LEU A 366 11.06 -11.88 -10.60
N ARG A 367 10.35 -13.01 -10.46
CA ARG A 367 9.51 -13.60 -11.51
C ARG A 367 8.18 -12.86 -11.62
N LYS A 368 7.48 -13.02 -12.74
CA LYS A 368 6.18 -12.40 -13.01
C LYS A 368 5.16 -12.54 -11.86
N PRO A 369 4.99 -13.71 -11.20
CA PRO A 369 4.08 -13.85 -10.06
C PRO A 369 4.45 -12.98 -8.85
N GLU A 370 5.69 -12.51 -8.78
CA GLU A 370 6.24 -11.72 -7.68
C GLU A 370 6.14 -10.20 -7.92
N LEU A 371 5.62 -9.79 -9.08
CA LEU A 371 5.46 -8.39 -9.46
C LEU A 371 4.02 -7.91 -9.20
N ASP A 372 3.88 -6.74 -8.58
CA ASP A 372 2.58 -6.13 -8.39
C ASP A 372 2.02 -5.64 -9.74
N ILE A 373 0.69 -5.52 -9.83
CA ILE A 373 -0.07 -5.02 -10.99
C ILE A 373 -0.07 -5.97 -12.20
N VAL A 374 1.06 -6.57 -12.57
CA VAL A 374 1.16 -7.49 -13.72
C VAL A 374 0.14 -8.60 -13.59
N ASN A 375 0.14 -9.30 -12.45
CA ASN A 375 -0.74 -10.45 -12.22
C ASN A 375 -2.23 -10.09 -12.23
N LYS A 376 -2.57 -8.80 -12.06
CA LYS A 376 -3.94 -8.31 -12.14
C LYS A 376 -4.34 -7.96 -13.58
N LYS A 377 -3.43 -7.35 -14.34
CA LYS A 377 -3.69 -6.77 -15.67
C LYS A 377 -3.36 -7.69 -16.85
N ASP A 378 -2.36 -8.58 -16.72
CA ASP A 378 -1.79 -9.36 -17.83
C ASP A 378 -1.92 -10.88 -17.62
N LYS A 379 -3.14 -11.35 -17.33
CA LYS A 379 -3.42 -12.77 -17.09
C LYS A 379 -3.28 -13.66 -18.33
N GLN A 380 -3.35 -13.07 -19.52
CA GLN A 380 -3.27 -13.78 -20.80
C GLN A 380 -1.86 -13.69 -21.40
N ASN A 381 -0.87 -13.21 -20.63
CA ASN A 381 0.53 -13.09 -21.06
C ASN A 381 0.70 -12.32 -22.38
N LYS A 382 -0.10 -11.26 -22.58
CA LYS A 382 -0.10 -10.47 -23.81
C LYS A 382 1.06 -9.49 -23.85
N VAL A 383 1.43 -8.93 -22.70
CA VAL A 383 2.53 -7.96 -22.58
C VAL A 383 3.76 -8.61 -21.99
N PHE A 384 3.60 -9.43 -20.96
CA PHE A 384 4.72 -10.12 -20.31
C PHE A 384 4.58 -11.61 -20.57
N ALA A 385 5.64 -12.26 -21.03
CA ALA A 385 5.66 -13.72 -21.15
C ALA A 385 5.43 -14.39 -19.79
N GLU A 386 5.04 -15.65 -19.77
CA GLU A 386 4.79 -16.39 -18.53
C GLU A 386 6.04 -16.51 -17.67
N ASP A 387 7.18 -16.72 -18.31
CA ASP A 387 8.52 -16.84 -17.71
C ASP A 387 9.22 -15.49 -17.48
N PHE A 388 8.50 -14.37 -17.67
CA PHE A 388 9.03 -13.03 -17.45
C PHE A 388 9.64 -12.87 -16.06
N LYS A 389 10.84 -12.30 -16.00
CA LYS A 389 11.54 -11.94 -14.77
C LYS A 389 12.29 -10.63 -14.93
N VAL A 390 12.41 -9.93 -13.80
CA VAL A 390 13.21 -8.71 -13.65
C VAL A 390 14.40 -9.05 -12.78
N ARG A 391 15.61 -8.69 -13.23
CA ARG A 391 16.86 -9.00 -12.55
C ARG A 391 17.67 -7.74 -12.29
N PRO A 392 17.48 -7.06 -11.15
CA PRO A 392 18.38 -6.01 -10.71
C PRO A 392 19.73 -6.61 -10.31
N LEU A 393 20.80 -6.13 -10.92
CA LEU A 393 22.17 -6.39 -10.51
C LEU A 393 22.59 -5.31 -9.51
N ILE A 394 22.98 -5.75 -8.32
CA ILE A 394 23.16 -4.92 -7.14
C ILE A 394 24.53 -5.22 -6.55
N TYR A 395 25.25 -4.22 -6.07
CA TYR A 395 26.47 -4.47 -5.29
C TYR A 395 26.39 -3.86 -3.89
N LEU A 396 27.05 -4.53 -2.96
CA LEU A 396 27.30 -4.06 -1.60
C LEU A 396 28.65 -3.33 -1.60
N TYR A 397 28.74 -2.16 -0.98
CA TYR A 397 30.01 -1.44 -0.81
C TYR A 397 30.57 -1.65 0.59
#